data_AF-A0A4Q7V174-F1
#
_entry.id   AF-A0A4Q7V174-F1
#
_cell.length_a   1.000
_cell.length_b   1.000
_cell.length_c   1.000
_cell.angle_alpha   90.00
_cell.angle_beta   90.00
_cell.angle_gamma   90.00
#
_symmetry.space_group_name_H-M   'P 1'
#
loop_
_entity.id
_entity.type
_entity.pdbx_description
1 polymer ?
#
loop_
_entity_poly.entity_id
_entity_poly.type
_entity_poly.pdbx_seq_one_letter_code
_entity_poly.pdbx_strand_id
1 'polypeptide(L)'
;MPPMQFYVTTHIHTDGPIPGPHSLLTLASAAHTGDGTVVSTFSANIRELPGATLHPTALENWRSRAEDWLSTRRAARPPAQVTNAYASWVQGLGGAPVFVTDPDEPDHLFCYWYLQRFAGRWPFRGTTSVTEVDDRIRATPLCTLQVCCPEPLVLAAC
;
A
#
# COMPACT_ATOMS: atom_id res chain seq x y z
N MET A 1 -15.14 -12.82 -18.36
CA MET A 1 -15.17 -12.26 -17.00
C MET A 1 -13.94 -11.37 -16.83
N PRO A 2 -14.08 -10.14 -16.28
CA PRO A 2 -12.91 -9.37 -15.88
C PRO A 2 -12.09 -10.18 -14.87
N PRO A 3 -10.75 -10.03 -14.85
CA PRO A 3 -9.90 -10.73 -13.89
C PRO A 3 -10.33 -10.39 -12.46
N MET A 4 -10.31 -11.39 -11.58
CA MET A 4 -10.64 -11.21 -10.17
C MET A 4 -9.70 -10.18 -9.55
N GLN A 5 -10.26 -9.09 -9.04
CA GLN A 5 -9.53 -7.95 -8.49
C GLN A 5 -9.68 -7.94 -6.97
N PHE A 6 -8.55 -7.90 -6.27
CA PHE A 6 -8.50 -7.77 -4.82
C PHE A 6 -8.06 -6.37 -4.40
N TYR A 7 -8.60 -5.91 -3.28
CA TYR A 7 -8.27 -4.65 -2.62
C TYR A 7 -7.71 -4.96 -1.25
N VAL A 8 -6.51 -4.49 -0.95
CA VAL A 8 -5.82 -4.78 0.30
C VAL A 8 -5.78 -3.51 1.13
N THR A 9 -6.68 -3.44 2.11
CA THR A 9 -6.68 -2.38 3.12
C THR A 9 -5.53 -2.65 4.09
N THR A 10 -4.79 -1.61 4.45
CA THR A 10 -3.63 -1.72 5.34
C THR A 10 -3.70 -0.64 6.40
N HIS A 11 -3.33 -1.02 7.62
CA HIS A 11 -3.15 -0.15 8.77
C HIS A 11 -1.84 -0.51 9.46
N ILE A 12 -1.12 0.49 9.99
CA ILE A 12 0.16 0.28 10.67
C ILE A 12 0.26 1.00 12.00
N HIS A 13 1.26 0.60 12.79
CA HIS A 13 1.74 1.36 13.94
C HIS A 13 3.22 1.63 13.78
N THR A 14 3.67 2.83 14.13
CA THR A 14 5.05 3.26 13.93
C THR A 14 5.60 4.00 15.14
N ASP A 15 6.93 4.12 15.18
CA ASP A 15 7.66 4.96 16.13
C ASP A 15 7.80 6.41 15.64
N GLY A 16 7.21 6.80 14.52
CA GLY A 16 7.36 8.15 13.99
C GLY A 16 6.82 8.35 12.57
N PRO A 17 7.01 9.55 12.00
CA PRO A 17 6.33 9.96 10.77
C PRO A 17 6.93 9.36 9.48
N ILE A 18 8.19 8.92 9.52
CA ILE A 18 8.89 8.39 8.33
C ILE A 18 9.70 7.12 8.63
N PRO A 19 9.81 6.18 7.67
CA PRO A 19 10.60 4.97 7.83
C PRO A 19 12.11 5.25 7.72
N GLY A 20 12.90 4.42 8.41
CA GLY A 20 14.36 4.52 8.42
C GLY A 20 14.85 5.07 9.75
N PRO A 21 14.65 6.37 10.05
CA PRO A 21 14.87 6.91 11.39
C PRO A 21 13.89 6.36 12.43
N HIS A 22 12.69 5.93 12.01
CA HIS A 22 11.66 5.34 12.87
C HIS A 22 11.21 3.97 12.35
N SER A 23 10.77 3.12 13.27
CA SER A 23 10.38 1.73 12.98
C SER A 23 8.89 1.59 12.68
N LEU A 24 8.57 0.69 11.76
CA LEU A 24 7.26 0.03 11.67
C LEU A 24 7.17 -1.04 12.77
N LEU A 25 6.16 -0.92 13.63
CA LEU A 25 5.93 -1.80 14.78
C LEU A 25 4.90 -2.88 14.50
N THR A 26 3.84 -2.56 13.77
CA THR A 26 2.78 -3.49 13.40
C THR A 26 2.37 -3.26 11.96
N LEU A 27 2.15 -4.35 11.23
CA LEU A 27 1.55 -4.35 9.89
C LEU A 27 0.30 -5.23 9.93
N ALA A 28 -0.86 -4.64 9.65
CA ALA A 28 -2.13 -5.35 9.56
C ALA A 28 -2.82 -5.02 8.23
N SER A 29 -3.32 -6.05 7.55
CA SER A 29 -4.05 -5.89 6.30
C SER A 29 -5.20 -6.89 6.17
N ALA A 30 -6.21 -6.49 5.42
CA ALA A 30 -7.30 -7.35 4.97
C ALA A 30 -7.43 -7.28 3.45
N ALA A 31 -7.57 -8.44 2.80
CA ALA A 31 -7.84 -8.54 1.38
C ALA A 31 -9.36 -8.67 1.16
N HIS A 32 -9.89 -7.85 0.26
CA HIS A 32 -11.31 -7.79 -0.07
C HIS A 32 -11.54 -8.04 -1.56
N THR A 33 -12.67 -8.67 -1.89
CA THR A 33 -13.23 -8.62 -3.25
C THR A 33 -13.85 -7.25 -3.54
N GLY A 34 -14.21 -7.00 -4.80
CA GLY A 34 -14.79 -5.71 -5.22
C GLY A 34 -16.15 -5.35 -4.60
N ASP A 35 -16.86 -6.31 -4.03
CA ASP A 35 -18.09 -6.11 -3.25
C ASP A 35 -17.82 -5.87 -1.74
N GLY A 36 -16.54 -5.82 -1.33
CA GLY A 36 -16.12 -5.58 0.04
C GLY A 36 -15.96 -6.84 0.90
N THR A 37 -16.30 -8.03 0.39
CA THR A 37 -16.18 -9.28 1.16
C THR A 37 -14.73 -9.58 1.52
N VAL A 38 -14.44 -9.83 2.80
CA VAL A 38 -13.11 -10.18 3.28
C VAL A 38 -12.77 -11.62 2.87
N VAL A 39 -11.61 -11.79 2.25
CA VAL A 39 -11.11 -13.06 1.71
C VAL A 39 -10.03 -13.65 2.62
N SER A 40 -9.11 -12.81 3.09
CA SER A 40 -8.06 -13.21 4.02
C SER A 40 -7.49 -12.00 4.74
N THR A 41 -6.78 -12.24 5.83
CA THR A 41 -6.11 -11.20 6.62
C THR A 41 -4.65 -11.56 6.88
N PHE A 42 -3.84 -10.53 7.11
CA PHE A 42 -2.47 -10.65 7.56
C PHE A 42 -2.25 -9.71 8.73
N SER A 43 -1.59 -10.18 9.79
CA SER A 43 -1.17 -9.31 10.88
C SER A 43 0.15 -9.79 11.47
N ALA A 44 1.04 -8.84 11.75
CA ALA A 44 2.33 -9.14 12.34
C ALA A 44 2.90 -7.93 13.08
N ASN A 45 3.49 -8.21 14.23
CA ASN A 45 4.39 -7.29 14.91
C ASN A 45 5.82 -7.44 14.39
N ILE A 46 6.50 -6.32 14.26
CA ILE A 46 7.80 -6.17 13.62
C ILE A 46 8.78 -5.57 14.63
N ARG A 47 9.96 -6.19 14.76
CA ARG A 47 11.04 -5.66 15.60
C ARG A 47 11.57 -4.37 15.02
N GLU A 48 11.99 -3.48 15.90
CA GLU A 48 12.55 -2.19 15.56
C GLU A 48 13.81 -2.31 14.67
N LEU A 49 14.02 -1.29 13.83
CA LEU A 49 15.23 -1.20 13.02
C LEU A 49 16.44 -0.87 13.92
N PRO A 50 17.62 -1.46 13.64
CA PRO A 50 18.84 -1.02 14.29
C PRO A 50 19.09 0.48 14.05
N GLY A 51 19.25 1.23 15.13
CA GLY A 51 19.52 2.68 15.08
C GLY A 51 18.30 3.57 14.86
N ALA A 52 17.09 3.00 14.68
CA ALA A 52 15.88 3.80 14.69
C ALA A 52 15.55 4.26 16.12
N THR A 53 14.95 5.43 16.24
CA THR A 53 14.58 6.05 17.51
C THR A 53 13.09 6.36 17.53
N LEU A 54 12.54 6.55 18.74
CA LEU A 54 11.15 6.95 18.92
C LEU A 54 11.02 8.47 18.71
N HIS A 55 10.12 8.90 17.82
CA HIS A 55 9.81 10.30 17.58
C HIS A 55 9.09 10.91 18.79
N PRO A 56 9.37 12.17 19.19
CA PRO A 56 8.73 12.82 20.34
C PRO A 56 7.19 12.80 20.28
N THR A 57 6.60 13.09 19.12
CA THR A 57 5.14 13.05 18.93
C THR A 57 4.57 11.63 19.09
N ALA A 58 5.29 10.61 18.59
CA ALA A 58 4.88 9.23 18.78
C ALA A 58 4.98 8.83 20.26
N LEU A 59 6.02 9.26 20.97
CA LEU A 59 6.16 9.06 22.41
C LEU A 59 4.99 9.69 23.19
N GLU A 60 4.60 10.92 22.85
CA GLU A 60 3.45 11.59 23.48
C GLU A 60 2.15 10.81 23.26
N ASN A 61 1.91 10.35 22.04
CA ASN A 61 0.76 9.50 21.71
C ASN A 61 0.79 8.15 22.45
N TRP A 62 1.94 7.49 22.52
CA TRP A 62 2.05 6.19 23.18
C TRP A 62 1.91 6.26 24.70
N ARG A 63 2.27 7.40 25.32
CA ARG A 63 2.10 7.60 26.77
C ARG A 63 0.64 7.50 27.21
N SER A 64 -0.31 7.93 26.39
CA SER A 64 -1.74 7.80 26.69
C SER A 64 -2.30 6.40 26.37
N ARG A 65 -1.54 5.57 25.64
CA ARG A 65 -1.95 4.25 25.11
C ARG A 65 -0.88 3.19 25.34
N ALA A 66 -0.37 3.10 26.58
CA ALA A 66 0.78 2.25 26.90
C ALA A 66 0.54 0.75 26.62
N GLU A 67 -0.69 0.25 26.85
CA GLU A 67 -1.01 -1.16 26.57
C GLU A 67 -1.01 -1.45 25.07
N ASP A 68 -1.51 -0.53 24.25
CA ASP A 68 -1.45 -0.65 22.78
C ASP A 68 0.00 -0.70 22.32
N TRP A 69 0.86 0.18 22.87
CA TRP A 69 2.29 0.17 22.57
C TRP A 69 2.95 -1.16 22.96
N LEU A 70 2.64 -1.72 24.13
CA LEU A 70 3.11 -3.04 24.55
C LEU A 70 2.61 -4.16 23.63
N SER A 71 1.37 -4.05 23.14
CA SER A 71 0.79 -5.02 22.21
C SER A 71 1.60 -5.12 20.91
N THR A 72 2.14 -4.00 20.40
CA THR A 72 2.99 -3.99 19.19
C THR A 72 4.32 -4.74 19.36
N ARG A 73 4.73 -5.00 20.61
CA ARG A 73 6.01 -5.66 20.93
C ARG A 73 5.85 -7.15 21.19
N ARG A 74 4.62 -7.64 21.37
CA ARG A 74 4.34 -9.06 21.64
C ARG A 74 4.66 -9.88 20.39
N ALA A 75 5.46 -10.93 20.57
CA ALA A 75 5.87 -11.85 19.51
C ALA A 75 6.44 -11.15 18.25
N ALA A 76 7.10 -10.00 18.42
CA ALA A 76 7.66 -9.23 17.31
C ALA A 76 8.73 -10.05 16.56
N ARG A 77 8.61 -10.05 15.23
CA ARG A 77 9.49 -10.80 14.32
C ARG A 77 10.45 -9.86 13.58
N PRO A 78 11.61 -10.35 13.11
CA PRO A 78 12.53 -9.53 12.32
C PRO A 78 11.86 -8.90 11.09
N PRO A 79 12.19 -7.63 10.74
CA PRO A 79 11.60 -6.93 9.60
C PRO A 79 11.63 -7.72 8.30
N ALA A 80 12.78 -8.34 7.98
CA ALA A 80 12.94 -9.13 6.77
C ALA A 80 12.00 -10.34 6.73
N GLN A 81 11.77 -11.00 7.86
CA GLN A 81 10.88 -12.15 7.91
C GLN A 81 9.42 -11.73 7.66
N VAL A 82 8.96 -10.65 8.31
CA VAL A 82 7.57 -10.20 8.19
C VAL A 82 7.26 -9.65 6.81
N THR A 83 8.15 -8.81 6.27
CA THR A 83 7.96 -8.18 4.96
C THR A 83 7.96 -9.19 3.82
N ASN A 84 8.85 -10.20 3.85
CA ASN A 84 8.81 -11.28 2.88
C ASN A 84 7.54 -12.12 3.01
N ALA A 85 7.12 -12.45 4.24
CA ALA A 85 5.86 -13.16 4.48
C ALA A 85 4.64 -12.37 3.98
N TYR A 86 4.63 -11.06 4.18
CA TYR A 86 3.58 -10.17 3.68
C TYR A 86 3.56 -10.14 2.15
N ALA A 87 4.71 -9.97 1.51
CA ALA A 87 4.81 -9.98 0.05
C ALA A 87 4.35 -11.33 -0.55
N SER A 88 4.70 -12.45 0.09
CA SER A 88 4.20 -13.77 -0.30
C SER A 88 2.70 -13.93 -0.08
N TRP A 89 2.14 -13.39 1.01
CA TRP A 89 0.70 -13.41 1.25
C TRP A 89 -0.06 -12.62 0.17
N VAL A 90 0.39 -11.40 -0.17
CA VAL A 90 -0.21 -10.60 -1.25
C VAL A 90 -0.11 -11.33 -2.59
N GLN A 91 1.05 -11.91 -2.90
CA GLN A 91 1.25 -12.68 -4.13
C GLN A 91 0.31 -13.90 -4.20
N GLY A 92 0.05 -14.55 -3.06
CA GLY A 92 -0.86 -15.69 -2.94
C GLY A 92 -2.33 -15.36 -3.24
N LEU A 93 -2.73 -14.09 -3.18
CA LEU A 93 -4.07 -13.66 -3.62
C LEU A 93 -4.26 -13.85 -5.13
N GLY A 94 -3.17 -13.75 -5.91
CA GLY A 94 -3.22 -13.76 -7.36
C GLY A 94 -3.80 -12.46 -7.96
N GLY A 95 -3.85 -12.42 -9.30
CA GLY A 95 -4.30 -11.22 -10.03
C GLY A 95 -3.35 -10.03 -9.85
N ALA A 96 -3.89 -8.82 -9.81
CA ALA A 96 -3.13 -7.59 -9.62
C ALA A 96 -3.68 -6.78 -8.43
N PRO A 97 -3.44 -7.21 -7.17
CA PRO A 97 -4.03 -6.60 -5.98
C PRO A 97 -3.77 -5.09 -5.91
N VAL A 98 -4.77 -4.33 -5.49
CA VAL A 98 -4.68 -2.87 -5.29
C VAL A 98 -4.42 -2.59 -3.82
N PHE A 99 -3.37 -1.83 -3.53
CA PHE A 99 -3.09 -1.34 -2.20
C PHE A 99 -4.05 -0.20 -1.84
N VAL A 100 -4.67 -0.26 -0.66
CA VAL A 100 -5.63 0.73 -0.17
C VAL A 100 -5.20 1.17 1.23
N THR A 101 -5.09 2.47 1.42
CA THR A 101 -4.79 3.07 2.73
C THR A 101 -5.41 4.46 2.82
N ASP A 102 -5.43 5.00 4.04
CA ASP A 102 -5.79 6.39 4.31
C ASP A 102 -4.71 7.33 3.75
N PRO A 103 -5.07 8.32 2.91
CA PRO A 103 -4.10 9.26 2.35
C PRO A 103 -3.44 10.18 3.39
N ASP A 104 -4.05 10.36 4.56
CA ASP A 104 -3.52 11.23 5.62
C ASP A 104 -2.53 10.50 6.54
N GLU A 105 -2.46 9.16 6.44
CA GLU A 105 -1.61 8.31 7.27
C GLU A 105 -0.34 7.84 6.53
N PRO A 106 0.77 7.56 7.25
CA PRO A 106 2.06 7.25 6.62
C PRO A 106 2.17 5.79 6.15
N ASP A 107 1.07 5.04 6.16
CA ASP A 107 0.94 3.63 5.82
C ASP A 107 1.64 3.23 4.53
N HIS A 108 1.30 3.90 3.42
CA HIS A 108 1.92 3.63 2.13
C HIS A 108 3.44 3.85 2.20
N LEU A 109 3.88 4.94 2.84
CA LEU A 109 5.29 5.30 2.94
C LEU A 109 6.10 4.21 3.66
N PHE A 110 5.63 3.76 4.83
CA PHE A 110 6.28 2.70 5.59
C PHE A 110 6.21 1.35 4.86
N CYS A 111 5.04 0.98 4.35
CA CYS A 111 4.87 -0.30 3.65
C CYS A 111 5.76 -0.37 2.42
N TYR A 112 5.75 0.67 1.57
CA TYR A 112 6.59 0.75 0.39
C TYR A 112 8.07 0.65 0.74
N TRP A 113 8.55 1.46 1.70
CA TRP A 113 9.95 1.45 2.10
C TRP A 113 10.39 0.08 2.66
N TYR A 114 9.58 -0.55 3.52
CA TYR A 114 9.91 -1.85 4.12
C TYR A 114 9.92 -2.96 3.07
N LEU A 115 8.95 -2.97 2.16
CA LEU A 115 8.90 -3.91 1.05
C LEU A 115 10.09 -3.77 0.11
N GLN A 116 10.48 -2.54 -0.24
CA GLN A 116 11.67 -2.31 -1.07
C GLN A 116 12.96 -2.70 -0.35
N ARG A 117 13.11 -2.34 0.93
CA ARG A 117 14.33 -2.64 1.70
C ARG A 117 14.54 -4.13 1.95
N PHE A 118 13.47 -4.88 2.22
CA PHE A 118 13.60 -6.24 2.74
C PHE A 118 13.06 -7.35 1.82
N ALA A 119 12.10 -7.03 0.95
CA ALA A 119 11.56 -7.97 -0.05
C ALA A 119 12.02 -7.62 -1.47
N GLY A 120 12.60 -6.43 -1.69
CA GLY A 120 13.12 -5.99 -2.99
C GLY A 120 12.05 -5.78 -4.06
N ARG A 121 10.77 -5.70 -3.68
CA ARG A 121 9.65 -5.60 -4.63
C ARG A 121 8.41 -4.99 -4.01
N TRP A 122 7.59 -4.37 -4.87
CA TRP A 122 6.22 -3.96 -4.57
C TRP A 122 5.24 -4.99 -5.15
N PRO A 123 4.53 -5.79 -4.33
CA PRO A 123 3.68 -6.89 -4.79
C PRO A 123 2.29 -6.44 -5.26
N PHE A 124 1.98 -5.15 -5.18
CA PHE A 124 0.71 -4.60 -5.63
C PHE A 124 0.82 -4.09 -7.06
N ARG A 125 -0.33 -3.76 -7.65
CA ARG A 125 -0.40 -3.05 -8.92
C ARG A 125 0.49 -1.80 -8.83
N GLY A 126 1.39 -1.67 -9.81
CA GLY A 126 2.33 -0.55 -9.88
C GLY A 126 1.64 0.77 -10.25
N THR A 127 2.43 1.84 -10.32
CA THR A 127 2.01 3.11 -10.88
C THR A 127 1.75 2.96 -12.38
N THR A 128 0.55 3.36 -12.80
CA THR A 128 0.20 3.52 -14.23
C THR A 128 1.18 4.50 -14.86
N SER A 129 1.74 4.16 -16.02
CA SER A 129 2.64 5.07 -16.73
C SER A 129 1.90 6.35 -17.16
N VAL A 130 2.61 7.47 -17.29
CA VAL A 130 2.01 8.73 -17.79
C VAL A 130 1.34 8.52 -19.14
N THR A 131 1.91 7.66 -20.00
CA THR A 131 1.32 7.30 -21.29
C THR A 131 -0.03 6.59 -21.12
N GLU A 132 -0.12 5.59 -20.24
CA GLU A 132 -1.38 4.90 -19.96
C GLU A 132 -2.42 5.80 -19.27
N VAL A 133 -1.98 6.78 -18.47
CA VAL A 133 -2.85 7.82 -17.89
C VAL A 133 -3.35 8.77 -18.98
N ASP A 134 -2.45 9.27 -19.82
CA ASP A 134 -2.75 10.15 -20.94
C ASP A 134 -3.70 9.50 -21.94
N ASP A 135 -3.50 8.23 -22.26
CA ASP A 135 -4.37 7.48 -23.16
C ASP A 135 -5.79 7.36 -22.58
N ARG A 136 -5.92 7.13 -21.26
CA ARG A 136 -7.21 7.08 -20.55
C ARG A 136 -7.89 8.45 -20.47
N ILE A 137 -7.14 9.52 -20.23
CA ILE A 137 -7.65 10.89 -20.16
C ILE A 137 -8.09 11.36 -21.56
N ARG A 138 -7.27 11.14 -22.60
CA ARG A 138 -7.59 11.51 -23.99
C ARG A 138 -8.76 10.69 -24.53
N ALA A 139 -8.89 9.41 -24.16
CA ALA A 139 -9.97 8.55 -24.60
C ALA A 139 -11.33 8.92 -23.98
N THR A 140 -11.35 9.77 -22.94
CA THR A 140 -12.59 10.29 -22.37
C THR A 140 -12.80 11.71 -22.90
N PRO A 141 -13.74 11.95 -23.84
CA PRO A 141 -14.05 13.32 -24.26
C PRO A 141 -14.64 14.05 -23.05
N LEU A 142 -13.81 14.85 -22.38
CA LEU A 142 -14.21 15.68 -21.24
C LEU A 142 -15.23 16.76 -21.65
N CYS A 143 -15.36 17.02 -22.95
CA CYS A 143 -16.32 17.96 -23.52
C CYS A 143 -17.36 17.21 -24.37
N THR A 144 -18.64 17.37 -24.04
CA THR A 144 -19.78 16.81 -24.80
C THR A 144 -20.15 17.64 -26.02
N LEU A 145 -19.51 18.79 -26.23
CA LEU A 145 -19.70 19.60 -27.42
C LEU A 145 -18.92 18.98 -28.58
N GLN A 146 -19.62 18.74 -29.68
CA GLN A 146 -19.09 18.10 -30.91
C GLN A 146 -17.85 18.81 -31.47
N VAL A 147 -17.71 20.10 -31.20
CA VAL A 147 -16.61 20.98 -31.64
C VAL A 147 -15.30 20.77 -30.87
N CYS A 148 -15.35 20.06 -29.73
CA CYS A 148 -14.20 19.84 -28.85
C CYS A 148 -13.69 18.40 -28.87
N CYS A 149 -14.33 17.51 -29.63
CA CYS A 149 -13.80 16.18 -29.89
C CYS A 149 -12.67 16.32 -30.93
N PRO A 150 -11.43 15.91 -30.66
CA PRO A 150 -10.41 15.88 -31.69
C PRO A 150 -10.91 14.98 -32.83
N GLU A 151 -10.81 15.47 -34.07
CA GLU A 151 -11.19 14.70 -35.26
C GLU A 151 -10.58 13.29 -35.18
N PRO A 152 -11.34 12.23 -35.53
CA PRO A 152 -10.75 10.91 -35.61
C PRO A 152 -9.56 11.01 -36.56
N LEU A 153 -8.37 10.63 -36.09
CA LEU A 153 -7.22 10.37 -36.93
C LEU A 153 -7.68 9.37 -37.99
N VAL A 154 -8.03 9.90 -39.17
CA VAL A 154 -8.34 9.12 -40.35
C VAL A 154 -7.07 8.33 -40.64
N LEU A 155 -7.10 7.04 -40.29
CA LEU A 155 -6.17 6.07 -40.83
C LEU A 155 -6.25 6.20 -42.35
N ALA A 156 -5.23 6.81 -42.94
CA ALA A 156 -5.05 6.83 -44.38
C ALA A 156 -4.90 5.37 -44.84
N ALA A 157 -5.98 4.82 -45.37
CA ALA A 157 -5.94 3.68 -46.26
C ALA A 157 -6.02 4.22 -47.69
N CYS A 158 -4.88 4.21 -48.37
CA CYS A 158 -4.72 4.08 -49.82
C CYS A 158 -3.51 3.17 -50.06
#